data_AF-W1JAD2-F1
#
_entry.id   AF-W1JAD2-F1
#
_cell.length_a   1.000
_cell.length_b   1.000
_cell.length_c   1.000
_cell.angle_alpha   90.00
_cell.angle_beta   90.00
_cell.angle_gamma   90.00
#
_symmetry.space_group_name_H-M   'P 1'
#
loop_
_entity.id
_entity.type
_entity.pdbx_description
1 polymer ?
#
loop_
_entity_poly.entity_id
_entity_poly.type
_entity_poly.pdbx_seq_one_letter_code
_entity_poly.pdbx_strand_id
1 'polypeptide(L)'
;MKNPNLIPTPFAKNGQRDEIPADYKSDLPSQKATWNTGFPLVTMMPVAAGGLPPSGRDFNGILNQISDNIVHLSKGGKFKYSQEYADSIGGYPKGAILQSDDETKEFQSLADNNKINFNTESADKVNSVWKLVSTTQLWDELNKKLNRSDVVQSVGSGKLQVMSQNAVTDALNTKQD
;
A
#
# COMPACT_ATOMS: atom_id res chain seq x y z
N MET A 1 0.03 -17.16 -19.60
CA MET A 1 -1.04 -16.25 -20.05
C MET A 1 -0.40 -14.94 -20.48
N LYS A 2 -0.87 -14.31 -21.57
CA LYS A 2 -0.38 -12.99 -22.01
C LYS A 2 -1.06 -11.91 -21.17
N ASN A 3 -0.31 -10.87 -20.78
CA ASN A 3 -0.90 -9.72 -20.10
C ASN A 3 -1.98 -9.06 -20.97
N PRO A 4 -3.05 -8.50 -20.36
CA PRO A 4 -4.02 -7.70 -21.10
C PRO A 4 -3.34 -6.46 -21.68
N ASN A 5 -4.04 -5.77 -22.60
CA ASN A 5 -3.55 -4.50 -23.11
C ASN A 5 -3.50 -3.48 -21.96
N LEU A 6 -2.31 -3.01 -21.61
CA LEU A 6 -2.13 -2.08 -20.51
C LEU A 6 -2.50 -0.66 -20.95
N ILE A 7 -3.17 0.07 -20.05
CA ILE A 7 -3.47 1.48 -20.27
C ILE A 7 -2.16 2.27 -20.13
N PRO A 8 -1.70 3.02 -21.15
CA PRO A 8 -0.40 3.70 -21.10
C PRO A 8 -0.43 4.98 -20.27
N THR A 9 -1.58 5.65 -20.20
CA THR A 9 -1.78 6.93 -19.51
C THR A 9 -3.24 7.06 -19.05
N PRO A 10 -3.50 7.76 -17.94
CA PRO A 10 -4.87 8.09 -17.54
C PRO A 10 -5.62 8.78 -18.67
N PHE A 11 -6.90 8.43 -18.82
CA PHE A 11 -7.78 9.05 -19.79
C PHE A 11 -7.89 10.55 -19.52
N ALA A 12 -7.91 11.38 -20.56
CA ALA A 12 -7.95 12.84 -20.43
C ALA A 12 -6.89 13.44 -19.48
N LYS A 13 -5.71 12.81 -19.32
CA LYS A 13 -4.61 13.33 -18.46
C LYS A 13 -4.32 14.81 -18.70
N ASN A 14 -4.27 15.21 -19.96
CA ASN A 14 -4.03 16.59 -20.40
C ASN A 14 -5.30 17.27 -20.95
N GLY A 15 -6.47 16.61 -20.85
CA GLY A 15 -7.75 17.10 -21.35
C GLY A 15 -8.52 17.88 -20.29
N GLN A 16 -9.55 18.60 -20.73
CA GLN A 16 -10.49 19.27 -19.82
C GLN A 16 -11.26 18.23 -19.00
N ARG A 17 -11.20 18.36 -17.68
CA ARG A 17 -11.91 17.49 -16.73
C ARG A 17 -12.34 18.28 -15.52
N ASP A 18 -13.35 17.78 -14.84
CA ASP A 18 -13.77 18.29 -13.53
C ASP A 18 -13.43 17.30 -12.43
N GLU A 19 -13.18 17.83 -11.23
CA GLU A 19 -13.19 17.02 -10.03
C GLU A 19 -14.62 16.56 -9.72
N ILE A 20 -14.74 15.32 -9.29
CA ILE A 20 -16.03 14.68 -8.98
C ILE A 20 -16.19 14.68 -7.47
N PRO A 21 -17.10 15.49 -6.91
CA PRO A 21 -17.31 15.55 -5.47
C PRO A 21 -17.95 14.25 -4.97
N ALA A 22 -17.80 13.99 -3.67
CA ALA A 22 -18.47 12.87 -3.01
C ALA A 22 -20.00 12.98 -3.14
N ASP A 23 -20.54 14.16 -2.80
CA ASP A 23 -21.97 14.45 -2.77
C ASP A 23 -22.32 15.72 -3.56
N TYR A 24 -23.59 15.81 -3.97
CA TYR A 24 -24.11 16.99 -4.66
C TYR A 24 -24.23 18.17 -3.70
N LYS A 25 -23.98 19.38 -4.22
CA LYS A 25 -24.19 20.65 -3.52
C LYS A 25 -24.96 21.59 -4.43
N SER A 26 -25.85 22.41 -3.86
CA SER A 26 -26.77 23.26 -4.62
C SER A 26 -26.11 24.37 -5.44
N ASP A 27 -24.85 24.70 -5.14
CA ASP A 27 -24.01 25.62 -5.91
C ASP A 27 -23.38 24.98 -7.15
N LEU A 28 -23.51 23.66 -7.33
CA LEU A 28 -23.03 22.92 -8.48
C LEU A 28 -24.09 22.85 -9.61
N PRO A 29 -23.66 22.77 -10.88
CA PRO A 29 -24.57 22.57 -12.01
C PRO A 29 -25.51 21.38 -11.77
N SER A 30 -26.79 21.50 -12.17
CA SER A 30 -27.79 20.45 -11.95
C SER A 30 -27.45 19.12 -12.60
N GLN A 31 -26.63 19.12 -13.66
CA GLN A 31 -26.13 17.93 -14.37
C GLN A 31 -24.85 17.33 -13.78
N LYS A 32 -24.34 17.88 -12.67
CA LYS A 32 -23.05 17.49 -12.07
C LYS A 32 -23.11 16.05 -11.55
N ALA A 33 -22.16 15.22 -11.99
CA ALA A 33 -21.97 13.88 -11.43
C ALA A 33 -21.29 13.93 -10.06
N THR A 34 -21.66 13.01 -9.17
CA THR A 34 -21.01 12.82 -7.85
C THR A 34 -20.69 11.34 -7.63
N TRP A 35 -19.79 11.02 -6.69
CA TRP A 35 -19.48 9.63 -6.38
C TRP A 35 -20.65 8.89 -5.72
N ASN A 36 -21.43 9.58 -4.88
CA ASN A 36 -22.54 8.96 -4.15
C ASN A 36 -23.76 8.71 -5.06
N THR A 37 -24.16 9.70 -5.86
CA THR A 37 -25.41 9.61 -6.65
C THR A 37 -25.18 9.29 -8.13
N GLY A 38 -23.93 9.28 -8.60
CA GLY A 38 -23.62 9.17 -10.02
C GLY A 38 -24.14 10.37 -10.83
N PHE A 39 -24.56 10.12 -12.06
CA PHE A 39 -25.20 11.13 -12.90
C PHE A 39 -26.64 11.40 -12.43
N PRO A 40 -27.06 12.66 -12.26
CA PRO A 40 -28.39 13.00 -11.75
C PRO A 40 -29.49 12.75 -12.79
N LEU A 41 -30.74 12.61 -12.35
CA LEU A 41 -31.90 12.30 -13.20
C LEU A 41 -32.08 13.29 -14.37
N VAL A 42 -31.72 14.56 -14.18
CA VAL A 42 -31.80 15.58 -15.25
C VAL A 42 -30.99 15.17 -16.48
N THR A 43 -29.97 14.32 -16.33
CA THR A 43 -29.17 13.79 -17.44
C THR A 43 -29.68 12.50 -18.05
N MET A 44 -30.79 11.99 -17.56
CA MET A 44 -31.47 10.79 -18.06
C MET A 44 -32.84 11.13 -18.64
N MET A 45 -33.21 12.41 -18.69
CA MET A 45 -34.45 12.88 -19.30
C MET A 45 -34.22 13.28 -20.76
N PRO A 46 -35.22 13.11 -21.64
CA PRO A 46 -35.17 13.68 -22.98
C PRO A 46 -34.97 15.20 -22.94
N VAL A 47 -34.18 15.74 -23.87
CA VAL A 47 -33.95 17.18 -23.98
C VAL A 47 -35.27 17.94 -24.18
N ALA A 48 -36.21 17.36 -24.95
CA ALA A 48 -37.54 17.92 -25.15
C ALA A 48 -38.39 18.03 -23.85
N ALA A 49 -38.04 17.26 -22.82
CA ALA A 49 -38.67 17.30 -21.50
C ALA A 49 -37.85 18.12 -20.48
N GLY A 50 -36.87 18.90 -20.94
CA GLY A 50 -36.01 19.71 -20.08
C GLY A 50 -34.77 18.99 -19.54
N GLY A 51 -34.43 17.80 -20.05
CA GLY A 51 -33.21 17.10 -19.69
C GLY A 51 -31.94 17.80 -20.22
N LEU A 52 -30.83 17.63 -19.52
CA LEU A 52 -29.51 18.16 -19.87
C LEU A 52 -28.53 17.01 -20.11
N PRO A 53 -27.72 17.00 -21.18
CA PRO A 53 -26.77 15.91 -21.37
C PRO A 53 -25.75 15.84 -20.21
N PRO A 54 -25.24 14.65 -19.86
CA PRO A 54 -24.14 14.57 -18.90
C PRO A 54 -22.93 15.39 -19.34
N SER A 55 -22.22 15.99 -18.38
CA SER A 55 -21.05 16.81 -18.68
C SER A 55 -19.90 15.94 -19.23
N GLY A 56 -19.37 16.29 -20.41
CA GLY A 56 -18.15 15.66 -20.93
C GLY A 56 -16.94 15.85 -20.02
N ARG A 57 -16.88 16.96 -19.26
CA ARG A 57 -15.83 17.21 -18.26
C ARG A 57 -15.96 16.27 -17.06
N ASP A 58 -17.19 15.95 -16.65
CA ASP A 58 -17.43 14.96 -15.59
C ASP A 58 -17.06 13.56 -16.07
N PHE A 59 -17.43 13.17 -17.30
CA PHE A 59 -16.96 11.91 -17.90
C PHE A 59 -15.44 11.80 -17.89
N ASN A 60 -14.76 12.86 -18.37
CA ASN A 60 -13.30 12.90 -18.35
C ASN A 60 -12.74 12.81 -16.93
N GLY A 61 -13.36 13.46 -15.95
CA GLY A 61 -12.98 13.40 -14.53
C GLY A 61 -13.07 11.99 -13.95
N ILE A 62 -14.24 11.35 -14.11
CA ILE A 62 -14.50 9.98 -13.64
C ILE A 62 -13.52 9.00 -14.28
N LEU A 63 -13.41 9.03 -15.62
CA LEU A 63 -12.54 8.12 -16.36
C LEU A 63 -11.07 8.37 -16.04
N ASN A 64 -10.66 9.63 -15.85
CA ASN A 64 -9.30 9.96 -15.42
C ASN A 64 -8.98 9.34 -14.07
N GLN A 65 -9.81 9.54 -13.05
CA GLN A 65 -9.56 9.03 -11.70
C GLN A 65 -9.54 7.49 -11.63
N ILE A 66 -10.43 6.82 -12.37
CA ILE A 66 -10.42 5.35 -12.43
C ILE A 66 -9.17 4.84 -13.17
N SER A 67 -8.87 5.42 -14.34
CA SER A 67 -7.72 4.97 -15.14
C SER A 67 -6.37 5.32 -14.50
N ASP A 68 -6.28 6.37 -13.68
CA ASP A 68 -5.07 6.70 -12.93
C ASP A 68 -4.68 5.61 -11.94
N ASN A 69 -5.64 5.09 -11.18
CA ASN A 69 -5.43 3.93 -10.31
C ASN A 69 -4.99 2.69 -11.09
N ILE A 70 -5.61 2.44 -12.25
CA ILE A 70 -5.24 1.30 -13.10
C ILE A 70 -3.81 1.45 -13.64
N VAL A 71 -3.43 2.64 -14.10
CA VAL A 71 -2.08 2.93 -14.60
C VAL A 71 -1.04 2.82 -13.49
N HIS A 72 -1.34 3.31 -12.28
CA HIS A 72 -0.48 3.17 -11.09
C HIS A 72 -0.16 1.70 -10.83
N LEU A 73 -1.18 0.86 -10.70
CA LEU A 73 -1.04 -0.57 -10.48
C LEU A 73 -0.34 -1.28 -11.66
N SER A 74 -0.67 -0.91 -12.90
CA SER A 74 -0.08 -1.49 -14.12
C SER A 74 1.43 -1.22 -14.24
N LYS A 75 1.91 -0.13 -13.63
CA LYS A 75 3.34 0.20 -13.54
C LYS A 75 4.05 -0.50 -12.37
N GLY A 76 3.36 -1.37 -11.64
CA GLY A 76 3.87 -2.03 -10.44
C GLY A 76 3.73 -1.19 -9.16
N GLY A 77 3.00 -0.06 -9.24
CA GLY A 77 2.74 0.78 -8.08
C GLY A 77 1.93 0.04 -7.02
N LYS A 78 2.25 0.30 -5.75
CA LYS A 78 1.49 -0.15 -4.59
C LYS A 78 0.93 1.07 -3.88
N PHE A 79 -0.22 0.93 -3.23
CA PHE A 79 -0.80 2.04 -2.48
C PHE A 79 -0.06 2.22 -1.15
N LYS A 80 0.25 3.47 -0.82
CA LYS A 80 0.87 3.85 0.46
C LYS A 80 -0.24 4.23 1.45
N TYR A 81 0.10 4.28 2.73
CA TYR A 81 -0.84 4.78 3.74
C TYR A 81 -1.13 6.27 3.50
N SER A 82 -2.39 6.61 3.26
CA SER A 82 -2.90 7.99 3.34
C SER A 82 -3.78 8.15 4.56
N GLN A 83 -3.46 9.16 5.37
CA GLN A 83 -4.24 9.54 6.55
C GLN A 83 -5.60 10.12 6.13
N GLU A 84 -5.61 10.98 5.12
CA GLU A 84 -6.82 11.60 4.58
C GLU A 84 -7.80 10.55 4.07
N TYR A 85 -7.28 9.55 3.33
CA TYR A 85 -8.09 8.45 2.85
C TYR A 85 -8.64 7.61 4.00
N ALA A 86 -7.78 7.20 4.95
CA ALA A 86 -8.19 6.46 6.14
C ALA A 86 -9.30 7.21 6.91
N ASP A 87 -9.20 8.53 7.06
CA ASP A 87 -10.22 9.32 7.73
C ASP A 87 -11.54 9.34 6.96
N SER A 88 -11.49 9.46 5.63
CA SER A 88 -12.68 9.48 4.77
C SER A 88 -13.44 8.15 4.70
N ILE A 89 -12.74 7.00 4.78
CA ILE A 89 -13.36 5.68 4.72
C ILE A 89 -13.58 5.02 6.09
N GLY A 90 -13.24 5.71 7.19
CA GLY A 90 -13.33 5.16 8.55
C GLY A 90 -12.15 4.27 8.96
N GLY A 91 -11.13 4.15 8.12
CA GLY A 91 -9.88 3.43 8.33
C GLY A 91 -9.73 2.26 7.35
N TYR A 92 -8.51 1.77 7.17
CA TYR A 92 -8.28 0.63 6.29
C TYR A 92 -8.91 -0.64 6.87
N PRO A 93 -9.58 -1.47 6.04
CA PRO A 93 -10.19 -2.71 6.50
C PRO A 93 -9.12 -3.76 6.82
N LYS A 94 -9.52 -4.79 7.58
CA LYS A 94 -8.66 -5.94 7.83
C LYS A 94 -8.27 -6.62 6.51
N GLY A 95 -6.99 -6.95 6.38
CA GLY A 95 -6.44 -7.59 5.18
C GLY A 95 -5.96 -6.62 4.10
N ALA A 96 -6.21 -5.31 4.21
CA ALA A 96 -5.63 -4.31 3.31
C ALA A 96 -4.09 -4.38 3.31
N ILE A 97 -3.46 -4.34 2.14
CA ILE A 97 -2.00 -4.36 1.99
C ILE A 97 -1.54 -3.01 1.44
N LEU A 98 -0.64 -2.35 2.16
CA LEU A 98 -0.07 -1.05 1.80
C LEU A 98 1.45 -1.07 1.88
N GLN A 99 2.09 -0.20 1.11
CA GLN A 99 3.55 -0.05 1.04
C GLN A 99 4.02 1.11 1.94
N SER A 100 5.23 0.98 2.50
CA SER A 100 5.94 2.06 3.18
C SER A 100 6.34 3.20 2.24
N ASP A 101 6.54 4.39 2.81
CA ASP A 101 6.87 5.58 2.02
C ASP A 101 8.22 5.47 1.31
N ASP A 102 9.18 4.78 1.95
CA ASP A 102 10.50 4.45 1.42
C ASP A 102 10.50 3.25 0.46
N GLU A 103 9.34 2.65 0.22
CA GLU A 103 9.12 1.53 -0.69
C GLU A 103 9.84 0.22 -0.31
N THR A 104 10.41 0.15 0.89
CA THR A 104 11.17 -1.03 1.35
C THR A 104 10.30 -2.11 1.99
N LYS A 105 9.08 -1.80 2.45
CA LYS A 105 8.22 -2.69 3.23
C LYS A 105 6.77 -2.68 2.74
N GLU A 106 6.08 -3.79 2.98
CA GLU A 106 4.62 -3.88 2.85
C GLU A 106 4.00 -4.41 4.14
N PHE A 107 2.86 -3.83 4.50
CA PHE A 107 2.13 -4.14 5.70
C PHE A 107 0.71 -4.57 5.37
N GLN A 108 0.25 -5.65 6.00
CA GLN A 108 -1.14 -6.09 5.98
C GLN A 108 -1.87 -5.65 7.25
N SER A 109 -3.03 -4.99 7.11
CA SER A 109 -3.85 -4.59 8.25
C SER A 109 -4.42 -5.82 8.96
N LEU A 110 -4.35 -5.83 10.29
CA LEU A 110 -4.86 -6.90 11.15
C LEU A 110 -6.24 -6.57 11.77
N ALA A 111 -6.67 -5.31 11.66
CA ALA A 111 -7.91 -4.80 12.22
C ALA A 111 -8.73 -4.04 11.18
N ASP A 112 -10.05 -4.01 11.38
CA ASP A 112 -10.92 -3.09 10.65
C ASP A 112 -10.76 -1.67 11.17
N ASN A 113 -11.13 -0.69 10.34
CA ASN A 113 -11.05 0.73 10.67
C ASN A 113 -9.65 1.16 11.13
N ASN A 114 -8.60 0.58 10.55
CA ASN A 114 -7.22 0.84 10.95
C ASN A 114 -6.76 2.23 10.47
N LYS A 115 -6.43 3.09 11.43
CA LYS A 115 -5.93 4.47 11.23
C LYS A 115 -4.51 4.68 11.77
N ILE A 116 -3.78 3.61 12.06
CA ILE A 116 -2.40 3.71 12.54
C ILE A 116 -1.48 3.84 11.33
N ASN A 117 -0.77 4.96 11.23
CA ASN A 117 0.21 5.18 10.17
C ASN A 117 1.53 4.46 10.52
N PHE A 118 1.86 3.39 9.80
CA PHE A 118 3.09 2.62 10.03
C PHE A 118 4.38 3.35 9.66
N ASN A 119 4.30 4.48 8.94
CA ASN A 119 5.47 5.28 8.59
C ASN A 119 5.90 6.21 9.73
N THR A 120 5.01 6.52 10.68
CA THR A 120 5.25 7.55 11.72
C THR A 120 5.06 7.05 13.15
N GLU A 121 4.25 6.01 13.36
CA GLU A 121 3.99 5.46 14.69
C GLU A 121 5.10 4.51 15.16
N SER A 122 5.19 4.31 16.48
CA SER A 122 6.15 3.39 17.10
C SER A 122 5.94 1.94 16.66
N ALA A 123 7.01 1.15 16.60
CA ALA A 123 6.97 -0.26 16.22
C ALA A 123 5.94 -1.09 17.03
N ASP A 124 5.79 -0.86 18.34
CA ASP A 124 4.83 -1.60 19.18
C ASP A 124 3.38 -1.36 18.75
N LYS A 125 3.00 -0.09 18.53
CA LYS A 125 1.68 0.27 18.00
C LYS A 125 1.47 -0.31 16.62
N VAL A 126 2.46 -0.19 15.73
CA VAL A 126 2.37 -0.74 14.38
C VAL A 126 2.15 -2.25 14.43
N ASN A 127 2.97 -2.99 15.17
CA ASN A 127 2.89 -4.44 15.28
C ASN A 127 1.59 -4.94 15.93
N SER A 128 0.86 -4.08 16.66
CA SER A 128 -0.44 -4.42 17.24
C SER A 128 -1.58 -4.47 16.22
N VAL A 129 -1.47 -3.76 15.09
CA VAL A 129 -2.54 -3.63 14.08
C VAL A 129 -2.08 -3.83 12.64
N TRP A 130 -0.78 -3.94 12.39
CA TRP A 130 -0.17 -4.21 11.09
C TRP A 130 0.79 -5.38 11.18
N LYS A 131 0.80 -6.20 10.13
CA LYS A 131 1.75 -7.30 9.94
C LYS A 131 2.66 -6.98 8.77
N LEU A 132 3.98 -7.00 8.98
CA LEU A 132 4.96 -6.95 7.90
C LEU A 132 4.80 -8.21 7.02
N VAL A 133 4.57 -8.03 5.72
CA VAL A 133 4.40 -9.13 4.75
C VAL A 133 5.48 -9.20 3.70
N SER A 134 6.19 -8.10 3.43
CA SER A 134 7.33 -8.05 2.51
C SER A 134 8.34 -7.01 3.00
N THR A 135 9.63 -7.27 2.77
CA THR A 135 10.71 -6.32 3.01
C THR A 135 11.87 -6.56 2.04
N THR A 136 12.46 -5.50 1.51
CA THR A 136 13.69 -5.57 0.71
C THR A 136 14.93 -5.81 1.59
N GLN A 137 14.82 -5.60 2.90
CA GLN A 137 15.90 -5.72 3.89
C GLN A 137 15.91 -7.08 4.60
N LEU A 138 15.30 -8.12 4.02
CA LEU A 138 15.17 -9.43 4.68
C LEU A 138 16.54 -10.00 5.10
N TRP A 139 17.55 -9.84 4.25
CA TRP A 139 18.90 -10.30 4.54
C TRP A 139 19.55 -9.55 5.72
N ASP A 140 19.34 -8.24 5.82
CA ASP A 140 19.85 -7.43 6.93
C ASP A 140 19.18 -7.83 8.25
N GLU A 141 17.86 -8.04 8.23
CA GLU A 141 17.08 -8.48 9.38
C GLU A 141 17.48 -9.90 9.85
N LEU A 142 17.82 -10.81 8.93
CA LEU A 142 18.32 -12.14 9.27
C LEU A 142 19.74 -12.09 9.84
N ASN A 143 20.62 -11.25 9.29
CA ASN A 143 21.98 -11.09 9.81
C ASN A 143 21.99 -10.52 11.22
N LYS A 144 21.08 -9.62 11.57
CA LYS A 144 20.91 -9.14 12.96
C LYS A 144 20.51 -10.25 13.93
N LYS A 145 19.78 -11.27 13.48
CA LYS A 145 19.38 -12.41 14.32
C LYS A 145 20.46 -13.48 14.48
N LEU A 146 21.48 -13.46 13.62
CA LEU A 146 22.58 -14.42 13.63
C LEU A 146 23.92 -13.68 13.55
N ASN A 147 24.40 -13.17 14.67
CA ASN A 147 25.72 -12.53 14.75
C ASN A 147 26.83 -13.57 14.55
N ARG A 148 27.28 -13.78 13.31
CA ARG A 148 28.37 -14.71 13.00
C ARG A 148 29.69 -14.34 13.68
N SER A 149 29.87 -13.07 14.04
CA SER A 149 31.00 -12.58 14.86
C SER A 149 31.04 -13.20 16.24
N ASP A 150 29.89 -13.64 16.75
CA ASP A 150 29.76 -14.19 18.09
C ASP A 150 30.04 -15.70 18.09
N VAL A 151 30.24 -16.32 16.91
CA VAL A 151 30.61 -17.74 16.76
C VAL A 151 32.09 -17.84 16.39
N VAL A 152 32.92 -18.22 17.37
CA VAL A 152 34.38 -18.33 17.19
C VAL A 152 34.81 -19.73 16.76
N GLN A 153 35.74 -19.80 15.80
CA GLN A 153 36.30 -21.06 15.27
C GLN A 153 37.46 -21.60 16.12
N SER A 154 37.52 -21.21 17.38
CA SER A 154 38.55 -21.62 18.33
C SER A 154 37.94 -21.88 19.70
N VAL A 155 38.63 -22.68 20.51
CA VAL A 155 38.30 -22.85 21.92
C VAL A 155 38.83 -21.69 22.74
N GLY A 156 38.16 -21.34 23.85
CA GLY A 156 38.59 -20.24 24.71
C GLY A 156 37.67 -19.98 25.90
N SER A 157 37.96 -18.91 26.64
CA SER A 157 37.26 -18.49 27.86
C SER A 157 36.36 -17.26 27.65
N GLY A 158 36.01 -16.94 26.40
CA GLY A 158 35.17 -15.80 26.04
C GLY A 158 33.79 -15.88 26.67
N LYS A 159 33.28 -14.74 27.18
CA LYS A 159 31.96 -14.62 27.83
C LYS A 159 30.90 -13.97 26.95
N LEU A 160 31.30 -13.40 25.82
CA LEU A 160 30.43 -12.67 24.89
C LEU A 160 30.20 -13.44 23.59
N GLN A 161 30.87 -14.59 23.43
CA GLN A 161 30.94 -15.35 22.18
C GLN A 161 30.80 -16.85 22.51
N VAL A 162 30.25 -17.61 21.57
CA VAL A 162 30.09 -19.06 21.64
C VAL A 162 31.10 -19.76 20.72
N MET A 163 31.63 -20.90 21.15
CA MET A 163 32.51 -21.73 20.32
C MET A 163 31.72 -22.40 19.19
N SER A 164 32.30 -22.52 18.01
CA SER A 164 31.71 -23.28 16.92
C SER A 164 31.66 -24.77 17.26
N GLN A 165 30.66 -25.49 16.74
CA GLN A 165 30.54 -26.93 16.94
C GLN A 165 31.78 -27.67 16.44
N ASN A 166 32.39 -27.19 15.35
CA ASN A 166 33.63 -27.76 14.82
C ASN A 166 34.78 -27.63 15.81
N ALA A 167 35.00 -26.42 16.37
CA ALA A 167 36.06 -26.18 17.34
C ALA A 167 35.89 -27.03 18.62
N VAL A 168 34.66 -27.23 19.08
CA VAL A 168 34.37 -28.12 20.22
C VAL A 168 34.64 -29.58 19.87
N THR A 169 34.23 -30.02 18.67
CA THR A 169 34.42 -31.40 18.20
C THR A 169 35.91 -31.74 18.08
N ASP A 170 36.70 -30.86 17.46
CA ASP A 170 38.15 -31.05 17.31
C ASP A 170 38.88 -31.11 18.68
N ALA A 171 38.49 -30.24 19.61
CA ALA A 171 39.05 -30.22 20.96
C ALA A 171 38.65 -31.41 21.83
N LEU A 172 37.51 -32.04 21.56
CA LEU A 172 37.08 -33.26 22.24
C LEU A 172 37.74 -34.52 21.64
N ASN A 173 37.89 -34.56 20.32
CA ASN A 173 38.51 -35.70 19.62
C ASN A 173 40.01 -35.82 19.88
N THR A 174 40.70 -34.72 20.18
CA THR A 174 42.13 -34.70 20.52
C THR A 174 42.45 -35.20 21.94
N LYS A 175 41.43 -35.48 22.77
CA LYS A 175 41.61 -35.95 24.16
C LYS A 175 41.38 -37.46 24.33
N GLN A 176 41.30 -38.23 23.24
CA GLN A 176 41.01 -39.67 23.27
C GLN A 176 42.24 -40.60 23.25
N ASP A 177 43.46 -40.08 23.42
CA ASP A 177 44.66 -40.86 23.70
C ASP A 177 45.08 -40.73 25.19
#